data_AF-M4VAK3-F1
#
_entry.id   AF-M4VAK3-F1
#
_cell.length_a   1.000
_cell.length_b   1.000
_cell.length_c   1.000
_cell.angle_alpha   90.00
_cell.angle_beta   90.00
_cell.angle_gamma   90.00
#
_symmetry.space_group_name_H-M   'P 1'
#
loop_
_entity.id
_entity.type
_entity.pdbx_description
1 polymer ?
#
loop_
_entity_poly.entity_id
_entity_poly.type
_entity_poly.pdbx_seq_one_letter_code
_entity_poly.pdbx_strand_id
1 'polypeptide(L)'
;MATLKRILLLILPIAALTLGASDGLAEDLKIISISRLSTWEPSKNQELRLEIQLPDGFHAYVDQFKIRNIQPEGFKAGQISVKPEVVFYDKFSKKDRKGLYEKGVLSLVVEAPEEVGLDPNQTVQFNLRHQICSESVCFLPKDLSVTAHVSAISTPGEALLAPVKESFSLLKSFEEAMQTSLLLSFLSVFIAGILTSFTPCIFPMLPITISILGHNATKGNRFHNFSRALAYVLGIGLTYASLGVAAALTGNLFGAALANKYVLTVLVVLFFAMALSMWGAYELQSPAFIRNRFGTGKSQGIGGALVMGLVAGVVASPCVGPVLVSVLSYVSTTKNVFLGFSLLFTFAMGLGLIFLVIGLSSNALRLLPRSGKWMDRVKFLLGAGMWGAALYYAQFLMSDRWWTALIAASFIAFSIWKGAFKLHNKHYLRRSFLLAVFVFSTTVLLLSFFKPQYLSNTFYLQVDEQPANSLNWIDYSEEALLNAQKEGKPVMIDFFAEWCAACHELDKKTFSTPEFQELAEQFYLVRFDATEDSEAVQQVLRKYDIKGLPTVMFINRNGVLLKELTFTQFLDIGAVQPRMQEALR
;
A
#
# COMPACT_ATOMS: atom_id res chain seq x y z
N MET A 1 37.97 -3.01 4.10
CA MET A 1 37.39 -1.71 4.51
C MET A 1 37.61 -0.59 3.50
N ALA A 2 38.84 -0.31 3.01
CA ALA A 2 39.08 0.85 2.14
C ALA A 2 38.31 0.84 0.79
N THR A 3 38.08 -0.33 0.19
CA THR A 3 37.43 -0.49 -1.13
C THR A 3 35.95 -0.09 -1.13
N LEU A 4 35.16 -0.62 -0.19
CA LEU A 4 33.70 -0.37 -0.10
C LEU A 4 33.37 1.13 -0.02
N LYS A 5 34.24 1.92 0.61
CA LYS A 5 34.07 3.37 0.81
C LYS A 5 34.23 4.21 -0.47
N ARG A 6 34.80 3.64 -1.56
CA ARG A 6 34.93 4.34 -2.86
C ARG A 6 33.70 4.20 -3.75
N ILE A 7 32.95 3.11 -3.64
CA ILE A 7 31.81 2.81 -4.52
C ILE A 7 30.60 3.70 -4.17
N LEU A 8 30.30 3.86 -2.87
CA LEU A 8 29.14 4.62 -2.39
C LEU A 8 29.19 6.13 -2.68
N LEU A 9 30.35 6.66 -3.11
CA LEU A 9 30.58 8.10 -3.32
C LEU A 9 30.32 8.59 -4.75
N LEU A 10 30.04 7.69 -5.70
CA LEU A 10 29.90 8.02 -7.13
C LEU A 10 28.46 8.20 -7.62
N ILE A 11 27.45 7.81 -6.83
CA ILE A 11 26.06 7.62 -7.31
C ILE A 11 25.18 8.88 -7.08
N LEU A 12 25.65 9.85 -6.30
CA LEU A 12 24.79 10.87 -5.69
C LEU A 12 24.19 12.03 -6.55
N PRO A 13 24.68 12.43 -7.74
CA PRO A 13 24.34 13.76 -8.29
C PRO A 13 23.23 13.82 -9.37
N ILE A 14 22.65 12.70 -9.82
CA ILE A 14 21.88 12.67 -11.09
C ILE A 14 20.36 12.89 -10.92
N ALA A 15 19.77 12.54 -9.77
CA ALA A 15 18.32 12.37 -9.62
C ALA A 15 17.52 13.67 -9.32
N ALA A 16 17.69 14.74 -10.11
CA ALA A 16 17.00 16.01 -9.86
C ALA A 16 16.64 16.80 -11.14
N LEU A 17 15.47 16.54 -11.73
CA LEU A 17 14.62 17.51 -12.48
C LEU A 17 13.31 16.88 -13.00
N THR A 18 12.35 17.74 -13.41
CA THR A 18 11.05 17.49 -14.09
C THR A 18 9.87 16.94 -13.25
N LEU A 19 8.69 17.58 -13.38
CA LEU A 19 7.38 17.17 -12.82
C LEU A 19 6.21 18.01 -13.40
N GLY A 20 5.04 17.40 -13.68
CA GLY A 20 3.77 18.03 -14.10
C GLY A 20 2.96 17.16 -15.11
N ALA A 21 1.63 17.25 -15.31
CA ALA A 21 0.54 18.01 -14.65
C ALA A 21 -0.90 17.51 -15.10
N SER A 22 -1.99 18.02 -14.48
CA SER A 22 -3.44 18.07 -14.92
C SER A 22 -4.46 16.92 -14.61
N ASP A 23 -5.79 17.25 -14.65
CA ASP A 23 -6.99 16.55 -14.07
C ASP A 23 -7.87 15.76 -15.11
N GLY A 24 -9.07 15.16 -14.93
CA GLY A 24 -10.20 15.15 -13.95
C GLY A 24 -11.28 14.08 -14.36
N LEU A 25 -12.60 14.01 -14.06
CA LEU A 25 -13.66 14.66 -13.21
C LEU A 25 -14.96 13.77 -13.25
N ALA A 26 -15.91 13.76 -12.27
CA ALA A 26 -17.18 12.96 -12.32
C ALA A 26 -18.29 13.30 -11.26
N GLU A 27 -19.53 12.76 -11.38
CA GLU A 27 -20.73 12.93 -10.51
C GLU A 27 -21.49 11.61 -10.17
N ASP A 28 -22.34 11.55 -9.10
CA ASP A 28 -23.02 10.31 -8.61
C ASP A 28 -24.31 10.46 -7.73
N LEU A 29 -25.03 9.35 -7.48
CA LEU A 29 -26.32 9.22 -6.73
C LEU A 29 -26.19 9.24 -5.19
N LYS A 30 -27.30 9.54 -4.47
CA LYS A 30 -27.35 9.76 -3.01
C LYS A 30 -28.46 8.98 -2.28
N ILE A 31 -28.13 8.49 -1.08
CA ILE A 31 -29.09 7.97 -0.08
C ILE A 31 -29.50 9.14 0.82
N ILE A 32 -30.78 9.25 1.17
CA ILE A 32 -31.31 10.28 2.09
C ILE A 32 -31.21 9.79 3.54
N SER A 33 -31.73 8.59 3.82
CA SER A 33 -31.84 8.07 5.18
C SER A 33 -31.83 6.54 5.23
N ILE A 34 -31.51 6.00 6.40
CA ILE A 34 -31.52 4.57 6.73
C ILE A 34 -32.23 4.42 8.08
N SER A 35 -33.22 3.54 8.17
CA SER A 35 -33.93 3.27 9.44
C SER A 35 -32.97 2.65 10.46
N ARG A 36 -32.82 3.27 11.64
CA ARG A 36 -32.15 2.61 12.79
C ARG A 36 -32.99 1.41 13.25
N LEU A 37 -32.39 0.22 13.18
CA LEU A 37 -32.89 -0.95 13.89
C LEU A 37 -32.67 -0.74 15.40
N SER A 38 -33.68 -0.98 16.24
CA SER A 38 -33.60 -0.65 17.68
C SER A 38 -32.87 -1.72 18.50
N THR A 39 -32.97 -2.98 18.09
CA THR A 39 -32.33 -4.16 18.69
C THR A 39 -32.43 -5.30 17.68
N TRP A 40 -31.35 -6.05 17.42
CA TRP A 40 -31.44 -7.31 16.66
C TRP A 40 -31.47 -8.48 17.64
N GLU A 41 -32.43 -9.38 17.45
CA GLU A 41 -32.49 -10.66 18.16
C GLU A 41 -31.99 -11.76 17.20
N PRO A 42 -31.17 -12.72 17.68
CA PRO A 42 -30.70 -13.82 16.84
C PRO A 42 -31.88 -14.65 16.29
N SER A 43 -31.66 -15.28 15.14
CA SER A 43 -32.64 -16.12 14.44
C SER A 43 -33.96 -15.42 14.02
N LYS A 44 -34.01 -14.07 13.96
CA LYS A 44 -35.19 -13.31 13.47
C LYS A 44 -34.91 -12.42 12.26
N ASN A 45 -35.79 -12.54 11.26
CA ASN A 45 -35.92 -11.61 10.14
C ASN A 45 -36.25 -10.19 10.64
N GLN A 46 -35.53 -9.16 10.16
CA GLN A 46 -35.89 -7.76 10.38
C GLN A 46 -35.96 -6.97 9.07
N GLU A 47 -36.83 -5.95 9.03
CA GLU A 47 -37.01 -5.09 7.87
C GLU A 47 -36.17 -3.81 8.01
N LEU A 48 -35.16 -3.65 7.17
CA LEU A 48 -34.40 -2.43 6.96
C LEU A 48 -35.11 -1.56 5.91
N ARG A 49 -35.27 -0.26 6.16
CA ARG A 49 -35.82 0.71 5.20
C ARG A 49 -34.76 1.75 4.82
N LEU A 50 -34.59 1.95 3.51
CA LEU A 50 -33.69 2.94 2.92
C LEU A 50 -34.51 3.97 2.15
N GLU A 51 -34.29 5.26 2.39
CA GLU A 51 -34.85 6.33 1.56
C GLU A 51 -33.79 6.80 0.56
N ILE A 52 -34.08 6.72 -0.73
CA ILE A 52 -33.15 7.05 -1.82
C ILE A 52 -33.64 8.25 -2.63
N GLN A 53 -32.69 9.07 -3.12
CA GLN A 53 -32.96 10.17 -4.04
C GLN A 53 -32.11 10.05 -5.30
N LEU A 54 -32.80 10.05 -6.44
CA LEU A 54 -32.20 10.13 -7.77
C LEU A 54 -31.96 11.61 -8.11
N PRO A 55 -31.01 11.92 -9.02
CA PRO A 55 -30.93 13.25 -9.63
C PRO A 55 -32.18 13.57 -10.46
N ASP A 56 -32.50 14.85 -10.63
CA ASP A 56 -33.71 15.28 -11.33
C ASP A 56 -33.69 14.83 -12.81
N GLY A 57 -34.82 14.32 -13.31
CA GLY A 57 -34.93 13.79 -14.68
C GLY A 57 -34.39 12.36 -14.89
N PHE A 58 -34.11 11.62 -13.81
CA PHE A 58 -33.66 10.23 -13.85
C PHE A 58 -34.64 9.23 -13.20
N HIS A 59 -34.63 8.00 -13.73
CA HIS A 59 -35.34 6.84 -13.20
C HIS A 59 -34.39 5.67 -12.90
N ALA A 60 -34.79 4.78 -11.99
CA ALA A 60 -34.08 3.53 -11.67
C ALA A 60 -35.01 2.32 -11.84
N TYR A 61 -34.46 1.19 -12.30
CA TYR A 61 -35.24 -0.04 -12.54
C TYR A 61 -35.33 -0.91 -11.29
N VAL A 62 -36.53 -1.38 -10.94
CA VAL A 62 -36.75 -2.25 -9.76
C VAL A 62 -35.95 -3.56 -9.87
N ASP A 63 -35.88 -4.15 -11.06
CA ASP A 63 -35.18 -5.42 -11.31
C ASP A 63 -33.64 -5.34 -11.22
N GLN A 64 -33.09 -4.12 -11.16
CA GLN A 64 -31.64 -3.88 -11.04
C GLN A 64 -31.18 -3.64 -9.60
N PHE A 65 -32.10 -3.39 -8.64
CA PHE A 65 -31.75 -3.36 -7.23
C PHE A 65 -31.40 -4.76 -6.74
N LYS A 66 -30.11 -5.01 -6.48
CA LYS A 66 -29.60 -6.30 -6.01
C LYS A 66 -28.54 -6.09 -4.94
N ILE A 67 -28.58 -6.92 -3.91
CA ILE A 67 -27.63 -6.86 -2.81
C ILE A 67 -26.47 -7.83 -3.05
N ARG A 68 -25.26 -7.38 -2.79
CA ARG A 68 -24.01 -8.14 -2.88
C ARG A 68 -23.15 -7.89 -1.64
N ASN A 69 -22.24 -8.81 -1.34
CA ASN A 69 -21.20 -8.68 -0.32
C ASN A 69 -21.73 -8.18 1.05
N ILE A 70 -22.69 -8.91 1.63
CA ILE A 70 -23.13 -8.64 3.00
C ILE A 70 -22.01 -9.06 3.95
N GLN A 71 -21.58 -8.15 4.81
CA GLN A 71 -20.59 -8.39 5.87
C GLN A 71 -21.22 -7.97 7.21
N PRO A 72 -21.02 -8.71 8.32
CA PRO A 72 -20.22 -9.95 8.47
C PRO A 72 -20.72 -11.14 7.66
N GLU A 73 -19.88 -12.17 7.53
CA GLU A 73 -20.29 -13.45 6.92
C GLU A 73 -21.37 -14.14 7.77
N GLY A 74 -22.37 -14.73 7.10
CA GLY A 74 -23.49 -15.45 7.73
C GLY A 74 -24.85 -14.75 7.64
N PHE A 75 -24.89 -13.43 7.44
CA PHE A 75 -26.13 -12.68 7.20
C PHE A 75 -26.69 -12.95 5.79
N LYS A 76 -28.01 -13.12 5.68
CA LYS A 76 -28.70 -13.36 4.39
C LYS A 76 -29.67 -12.23 4.09
N ALA A 77 -29.69 -11.75 2.84
CA ALA A 77 -30.73 -10.86 2.33
C ALA A 77 -31.91 -11.66 1.81
N GLY A 78 -33.11 -11.30 2.27
CA GLY A 78 -34.38 -11.71 1.68
C GLY A 78 -34.77 -10.83 0.48
N GLN A 79 -36.06 -10.80 0.17
CA GLN A 79 -36.58 -10.04 -0.97
C GLN A 79 -36.55 -8.52 -0.71
N ILE A 80 -36.32 -7.75 -1.78
CA ILE A 80 -36.38 -6.29 -1.80
C ILE A 80 -37.76 -5.88 -2.32
N SER A 81 -38.39 -4.89 -1.67
CA SER A 81 -39.64 -4.26 -2.09
C SER A 81 -39.44 -2.75 -2.26
N VAL A 82 -40.02 -2.16 -3.31
CA VAL A 82 -39.81 -0.75 -3.69
C VAL A 82 -41.14 -0.01 -3.66
N LYS A 83 -41.17 1.20 -3.08
CA LYS A 83 -42.37 2.06 -3.03
C LYS A 83 -42.01 3.53 -3.26
N PRO A 84 -42.73 4.28 -4.14
CA PRO A 84 -43.74 3.79 -5.08
C PRO A 84 -43.13 2.93 -6.18
N GLU A 85 -43.85 1.90 -6.62
CA GLU A 85 -43.49 1.10 -7.79
C GLU A 85 -44.25 1.65 -9.00
N VAL A 86 -43.54 2.26 -9.96
CA VAL A 86 -44.14 2.88 -11.16
C VAL A 86 -43.84 2.01 -12.38
N VAL A 87 -44.86 1.76 -13.21
CA VAL A 87 -44.68 1.10 -14.52
C VAL A 87 -44.50 2.17 -15.58
N PHE A 88 -43.45 2.08 -16.39
CA PHE A 88 -43.21 2.98 -17.52
C PHE A 88 -42.64 2.22 -18.72
N TYR A 89 -42.84 2.77 -19.92
CA TYR A 89 -42.29 2.20 -21.15
C TYR A 89 -40.81 2.54 -21.29
N ASP A 90 -39.94 1.54 -21.15
CA ASP A 90 -38.49 1.71 -21.29
C ASP A 90 -38.11 1.82 -22.77
N LYS A 91 -37.74 3.02 -23.22
CA LYS A 91 -37.31 3.30 -24.60
C LYS A 91 -36.08 2.47 -25.03
N PHE A 92 -35.21 2.07 -24.09
CA PHE A 92 -34.01 1.28 -24.35
C PHE A 92 -34.34 -0.23 -24.44
N SER A 93 -35.18 -0.75 -23.55
CA SER A 93 -35.61 -2.17 -23.54
C SER A 93 -36.78 -2.46 -24.49
N LYS A 94 -37.48 -1.43 -24.97
CA LYS A 94 -38.70 -1.46 -25.81
C LYS A 94 -39.87 -2.24 -25.18
N LYS A 95 -39.97 -2.20 -23.85
CA LYS A 95 -40.95 -2.93 -23.03
C LYS A 95 -41.36 -2.10 -21.82
N ASP A 96 -42.56 -2.34 -21.32
CA ASP A 96 -42.96 -1.83 -20.01
C ASP A 96 -42.10 -2.46 -18.91
N ARG A 97 -41.50 -1.61 -18.07
CA ARG A 97 -40.69 -2.02 -16.93
C ARG A 97 -41.16 -1.31 -15.67
N LYS A 98 -40.82 -1.93 -14.54
CA LYS A 98 -41.07 -1.36 -13.22
C LYS A 98 -39.85 -0.58 -12.74
N GLY A 99 -40.08 0.60 -12.19
CA GLY A 99 -39.03 1.47 -11.72
C GLY A 99 -39.51 2.53 -10.74
N LEU A 100 -38.61 3.47 -10.49
CA LEU A 100 -38.75 4.55 -9.52
C LEU A 100 -38.25 5.86 -10.14
N TYR A 101 -39.02 6.93 -9.97
CA TYR A 101 -38.65 8.30 -10.33
C TYR A 101 -38.34 9.10 -9.07
N GLU A 102 -37.32 9.98 -9.13
CA GLU A 102 -36.97 11.00 -8.12
C GLU A 102 -36.67 10.49 -6.70
N LYS A 103 -37.65 9.93 -5.98
CA LYS A 103 -37.54 9.50 -4.57
C LYS A 103 -38.35 8.25 -4.29
N GLY A 104 -37.81 7.37 -3.46
CA GLY A 104 -38.54 6.18 -2.99
C GLY A 104 -37.94 5.51 -1.78
N VAL A 105 -38.70 4.56 -1.24
CA VAL A 105 -38.35 3.71 -0.11
C VAL A 105 -38.07 2.31 -0.60
N LEU A 106 -36.87 1.80 -0.29
CA LEU A 106 -36.51 0.39 -0.44
C LEU A 106 -36.67 -0.31 0.92
N SER A 107 -37.58 -1.29 0.98
CA SER A 107 -37.69 -2.23 2.09
C SER A 107 -36.88 -3.48 1.78
N LEU A 108 -36.02 -3.89 2.72
CA LEU A 108 -35.19 -5.08 2.65
C LEU A 108 -35.42 -5.93 3.90
N VAL A 109 -35.67 -7.22 3.74
CA VAL A 109 -35.62 -8.18 4.87
C VAL A 109 -34.20 -8.73 5.00
N VAL A 110 -33.64 -8.76 6.21
CA VAL A 110 -32.33 -9.39 6.51
C VAL A 110 -32.49 -10.43 7.62
N GLU A 111 -31.85 -11.58 7.46
CA GLU A 111 -31.81 -12.69 8.41
C GLU A 111 -30.44 -12.78 9.10
N ALA A 112 -30.46 -12.93 10.43
CA ALA A 112 -29.28 -13.04 11.28
C ALA A 112 -28.92 -14.52 11.57
N PRO A 113 -27.64 -14.93 11.47
CA PRO A 113 -27.19 -16.27 11.81
C PRO A 113 -27.20 -16.53 13.34
N GLU A 114 -27.17 -17.81 13.72
CA GLU A 114 -27.43 -18.25 15.11
C GLU A 114 -26.22 -18.13 16.05
N GLU A 115 -24.99 -18.29 15.52
CA GLU A 115 -23.75 -18.13 16.27
C GLU A 115 -22.93 -16.94 15.74
N VAL A 116 -22.95 -15.82 16.46
CA VAL A 116 -22.05 -14.68 16.25
C VAL A 116 -21.61 -14.11 17.59
N GLY A 117 -20.30 -13.90 17.76
CA GLY A 117 -19.77 -13.03 18.82
C GLY A 117 -20.12 -11.58 18.50
N LEU A 118 -21.31 -11.14 18.91
CA LEU A 118 -21.89 -9.87 18.51
C LEU A 118 -21.34 -8.72 19.34
N ASP A 119 -20.53 -7.84 18.75
CA ASP A 119 -20.16 -6.59 19.40
C ASP A 119 -21.36 -5.63 19.51
N PRO A 120 -21.43 -4.81 20.58
CA PRO A 120 -22.57 -3.90 20.84
C PRO A 120 -22.69 -2.71 19.88
N ASN A 121 -21.92 -2.67 18.79
CA ASN A 121 -22.04 -1.68 17.73
C ASN A 121 -21.55 -2.21 16.36
N GLN A 122 -21.72 -3.51 16.11
CA GLN A 122 -21.36 -4.15 14.84
C GLN A 122 -22.08 -3.45 13.67
N THR A 123 -21.39 -3.25 12.54
CA THR A 123 -22.02 -2.70 11.33
C THR A 123 -22.27 -3.80 10.31
N VAL A 124 -23.46 -3.78 9.72
CA VAL A 124 -23.78 -4.57 8.52
C VAL A 124 -23.48 -3.71 7.32
N GLN A 125 -22.49 -4.11 6.53
CA GLN A 125 -22.18 -3.46 5.25
C GLN A 125 -22.69 -4.33 4.11
N PHE A 126 -23.31 -3.71 3.10
CA PHE A 126 -23.78 -4.41 1.92
C PHE A 126 -23.77 -3.50 0.68
N ASN A 127 -23.43 -4.05 -0.47
CA ASN A 127 -23.43 -3.32 -1.73
C ASN A 127 -24.81 -3.41 -2.39
N LEU A 128 -25.51 -2.28 -2.47
CA LEU A 128 -26.71 -2.12 -3.27
C LEU A 128 -26.33 -1.80 -4.72
N ARG A 129 -26.31 -2.81 -5.57
CA ARG A 129 -26.30 -2.62 -7.02
C ARG A 129 -27.56 -1.87 -7.44
N HIS A 130 -27.40 -0.87 -8.28
CA HIS A 130 -28.49 -0.07 -8.83
C HIS A 130 -28.12 0.40 -10.25
N GLN A 131 -29.13 0.76 -11.05
CA GLN A 131 -28.93 1.34 -12.37
C GLN A 131 -29.84 2.56 -12.53
N ILE A 132 -29.31 3.64 -13.09
CA ILE A 132 -29.98 4.93 -13.24
C ILE A 132 -29.93 5.34 -14.72
N CYS A 133 -31.06 5.77 -15.27
CA CYS A 133 -31.16 6.20 -16.65
C CYS A 133 -32.06 7.44 -16.77
N SER A 134 -31.73 8.36 -17.66
CA SER A 134 -32.61 9.46 -18.09
C SER A 134 -33.37 9.06 -19.35
N GLU A 135 -34.11 10.00 -19.95
CA GLU A 135 -34.73 9.81 -21.27
C GLU A 135 -33.72 9.57 -22.42
N SER A 136 -32.45 9.96 -22.25
CA SER A 136 -31.45 9.99 -23.33
C SER A 136 -30.18 9.19 -23.04
N VAL A 137 -29.81 8.99 -21.77
CA VAL A 137 -28.59 8.29 -21.37
C VAL A 137 -28.90 7.30 -20.25
N CYS A 138 -28.51 6.04 -20.46
CA CYS A 138 -28.69 4.98 -19.49
C CYS A 138 -27.33 4.54 -18.95
N PHE A 139 -27.03 4.85 -17.68
CA PHE A 139 -25.70 4.57 -17.11
C PHE A 139 -25.52 3.07 -16.83
N LEU A 140 -24.27 2.62 -16.75
CA LEU A 140 -23.97 1.24 -16.35
C LEU A 140 -24.36 1.02 -14.87
N PRO A 141 -24.80 -0.20 -14.48
CA PRO A 141 -25.12 -0.47 -13.08
C PRO A 141 -23.91 -0.29 -12.16
N LYS A 142 -24.04 0.59 -11.15
CA LYS A 142 -23.03 0.82 -10.11
C LYS A 142 -23.44 0.10 -8.82
N ASP A 143 -22.44 -0.35 -8.06
CA ASP A 143 -22.63 -0.90 -6.72
C ASP A 143 -22.41 0.21 -5.68
N LEU A 144 -23.40 0.47 -4.83
CA LEU A 144 -23.36 1.51 -3.79
C LEU A 144 -23.24 0.86 -2.40
N SER A 145 -22.16 1.14 -1.68
CA SER A 145 -21.93 0.61 -0.33
C SER A 145 -22.88 1.25 0.70
N VAL A 146 -23.73 0.44 1.31
CA VAL A 146 -24.66 0.84 2.38
C VAL A 146 -24.17 0.27 3.71
N THR A 147 -24.19 1.08 4.77
CA THR A 147 -23.79 0.68 6.12
C THR A 147 -24.95 0.88 7.09
N ALA A 148 -25.36 -0.18 7.79
CA ALA A 148 -26.34 -0.15 8.87
C ALA A 148 -25.68 -0.48 10.22
N HIS A 149 -26.12 0.16 11.30
CA HIS A 149 -25.62 -0.10 12.66
C HIS A 149 -26.51 -1.11 13.40
N VAL A 150 -25.87 -1.99 14.17
CA VAL A 150 -26.48 -3.08 14.94
C VAL A 150 -25.82 -3.17 16.31
N SER A 151 -26.60 -3.48 17.36
CA SER A 151 -26.08 -3.74 18.71
C SER A 151 -26.54 -5.10 19.21
N ALA A 152 -25.60 -5.96 19.63
CA ALA A 152 -25.85 -7.16 20.43
C ALA A 152 -24.64 -7.47 21.34
N ILE A 153 -24.53 -8.69 21.91
CA ILE A 153 -23.72 -8.94 23.14
C ILE A 153 -22.70 -10.08 22.91
N SER A 154 -21.44 -9.84 23.32
CA SER A 154 -20.29 -10.73 23.06
C SER A 154 -19.66 -11.34 24.33
N THR A 155 -19.01 -12.50 24.15
CA THR A 155 -18.11 -13.16 25.13
C THR A 155 -16.83 -13.66 24.41
N PRO A 156 -15.68 -13.83 25.12
CA PRO A 156 -14.37 -13.83 24.46
C PRO A 156 -13.66 -15.20 24.35
N GLY A 157 -12.83 -15.36 23.32
CA GLY A 157 -11.91 -16.50 23.15
C GLY A 157 -10.83 -16.29 22.06
N GLU A 158 -9.72 -17.02 22.18
CA GLU A 158 -8.68 -17.31 21.17
C GLU A 158 -8.00 -16.17 20.37
N ALA A 159 -7.03 -15.51 21.01
CA ALA A 159 -6.00 -14.71 20.33
C ALA A 159 -4.64 -15.43 20.30
N LEU A 160 -4.03 -15.66 19.12
CA LEU A 160 -2.67 -16.24 19.02
C LEU A 160 -1.84 -15.89 17.75
N LEU A 161 -2.30 -15.03 16.83
CA LEU A 161 -1.60 -14.66 15.58
C LEU A 161 -1.39 -13.14 15.40
N ALA A 162 -1.12 -12.44 16.51
CA ALA A 162 -1.25 -10.98 16.63
C ALA A 162 -0.33 -10.07 15.76
N PRO A 163 0.99 -10.30 15.60
CA PRO A 163 1.97 -9.22 15.43
C PRO A 163 1.96 -8.49 14.07
N VAL A 164 1.11 -8.90 13.12
CA VAL A 164 0.93 -8.21 11.82
C VAL A 164 -0.50 -7.71 11.65
N LYS A 165 -1.51 -8.47 12.11
CA LYS A 165 -2.92 -8.05 12.05
C LYS A 165 -3.19 -6.83 12.93
N GLU A 166 -2.58 -6.70 14.11
CA GLU A 166 -2.75 -5.53 14.99
C GLU A 166 -2.30 -4.20 14.34
N SER A 167 -1.24 -4.24 13.52
CA SER A 167 -0.80 -3.03 12.80
C SER A 167 -1.84 -2.61 11.77
N PHE A 168 -2.42 -3.56 11.05
CA PHE A 168 -3.42 -3.28 10.01
C PHE A 168 -4.80 -2.94 10.59
N SER A 169 -5.20 -3.52 11.72
CA SER A 169 -6.46 -3.17 12.40
C SER A 169 -6.41 -1.79 13.04
N LEU A 170 -5.27 -1.37 13.62
CA LEU A 170 -5.12 0.00 14.09
C LEU A 170 -5.18 1.01 12.93
N LEU A 171 -4.55 0.74 11.78
CA LEU A 171 -4.72 1.56 10.57
C LEU A 171 -6.20 1.64 10.13
N LYS A 172 -6.94 0.53 10.18
CA LYS A 172 -8.36 0.52 9.79
C LYS A 172 -9.25 1.30 10.77
N SER A 173 -9.04 1.17 12.08
CA SER A 173 -9.76 1.97 13.09
C SER A 173 -9.43 3.47 13.03
N PHE A 174 -8.21 3.81 12.60
CA PHE A 174 -7.79 5.18 12.34
C PHE A 174 -8.55 5.77 11.14
N GLU A 175 -8.77 4.96 10.09
CA GLU A 175 -9.48 5.33 8.86
C GLU A 175 -10.98 5.56 9.10
N GLU A 176 -11.62 4.75 9.95
CA GLU A 176 -13.00 4.96 10.43
C GLU A 176 -13.12 6.24 11.28
N ALA A 177 -12.20 6.46 12.24
CA ALA A 177 -12.14 7.68 13.04
C ALA A 177 -11.88 8.95 12.20
N MET A 178 -11.25 8.80 11.03
CA MET A 178 -10.93 9.90 10.12
C MET A 178 -12.17 10.52 9.47
N GLN A 179 -13.29 9.78 9.37
CA GLN A 179 -14.51 10.20 8.67
C GLN A 179 -15.53 10.91 9.57
N THR A 180 -15.53 10.66 10.89
CA THR A 180 -16.62 11.13 11.77
C THR A 180 -16.56 12.63 12.08
N SER A 181 -15.37 13.23 12.18
CA SER A 181 -15.22 14.69 12.20
C SER A 181 -13.79 15.13 11.88
N LEU A 182 -13.65 16.30 11.28
CA LEU A 182 -12.37 16.95 10.93
C LEU A 182 -11.43 17.09 12.16
N LEU A 183 -12.00 17.24 13.37
CA LEU A 183 -11.24 17.32 14.61
C LEU A 183 -10.68 15.96 15.06
N LEU A 184 -11.43 14.86 14.84
CA LEU A 184 -10.92 13.50 15.04
C LEU A 184 -9.84 13.14 13.99
N SER A 185 -10.00 13.57 12.73
CA SER A 185 -8.98 13.34 11.69
C SER A 185 -7.64 13.98 12.07
N PHE A 186 -7.63 15.19 12.64
CA PHE A 186 -6.41 15.80 13.17
C PHE A 186 -5.85 15.06 14.39
N LEU A 187 -6.72 14.66 15.33
CA LEU A 187 -6.30 13.97 16.55
C LEU A 187 -5.71 12.58 16.27
N SER A 188 -6.31 11.80 15.35
CA SER A 188 -5.80 10.50 14.95
C SER A 188 -4.43 10.63 14.28
N VAL A 189 -4.31 11.54 13.30
CA VAL A 189 -3.04 11.85 12.60
C VAL A 189 -1.95 12.29 13.56
N PHE A 190 -2.27 13.08 14.58
CA PHE A 190 -1.33 13.50 15.63
C PHE A 190 -0.86 12.31 16.49
N ILE A 191 -1.77 11.43 16.89
CA ILE A 191 -1.46 10.19 17.65
C ILE A 191 -0.63 9.23 16.80
N ALA A 192 -0.92 9.08 15.51
CA ALA A 192 -0.10 8.29 14.59
C ALA A 192 1.32 8.86 14.43
N GLY A 193 1.49 10.18 14.44
CA GLY A 193 2.82 10.82 14.48
C GLY A 193 3.61 10.47 15.75
N ILE A 194 2.94 10.45 16.91
CA ILE A 194 3.54 10.04 18.19
C ILE A 194 3.91 8.55 18.18
N LEU A 195 3.01 7.66 17.76
CA LEU A 195 3.24 6.22 17.65
C LEU A 195 4.39 5.92 16.67
N THR A 196 4.41 6.59 15.52
CA THR A 196 5.48 6.49 14.52
C THR A 196 6.84 6.90 15.09
N SER A 197 6.89 7.78 16.08
CA SER A 197 8.16 8.18 16.70
C SER A 197 8.86 7.07 17.50
N PHE A 198 8.21 5.92 17.74
CA PHE A 198 8.83 4.71 18.30
C PHE A 198 9.44 3.77 17.23
N THR A 199 9.33 4.11 15.95
CA THR A 199 9.88 3.29 14.85
C THR A 199 11.42 3.18 14.89
N PRO A 200 12.00 2.07 14.39
CA PRO A 200 13.44 1.82 14.42
C PRO A 200 14.28 2.89 13.69
N CYS A 201 13.71 3.65 12.76
CA CYS A 201 14.43 4.70 12.03
C CYS A 201 14.66 5.99 12.83
N ILE A 202 13.84 6.28 13.83
CA ILE A 202 13.93 7.50 14.63
C ILE A 202 14.88 7.33 15.81
N PHE A 203 15.01 6.11 16.32
CA PHE A 203 15.90 5.77 17.43
C PHE A 203 17.40 6.11 17.19
N PRO A 204 17.98 5.96 15.97
CA PRO A 204 19.32 6.47 15.63
C PRO A 204 19.48 7.99 15.66
N MET A 205 18.42 8.77 15.44
CA MET A 205 18.48 10.24 15.44
C MET A 205 18.46 10.83 16.85
N LEU A 206 17.85 10.14 17.83
CA LEU A 206 17.76 10.62 19.22
C LEU A 206 19.14 10.93 19.85
N PRO A 207 20.19 10.09 19.75
CA PRO A 207 21.53 10.46 20.21
C PRO A 207 22.12 11.70 19.53
N ILE A 208 21.78 11.96 18.27
CA ILE A 208 22.29 13.11 17.50
C ILE A 208 21.61 14.40 17.97
N THR A 209 20.28 14.39 18.12
CA THR A 209 19.54 15.55 18.64
C THR A 209 19.90 15.84 20.10
N ILE A 210 20.06 14.81 20.95
CA ILE A 210 20.56 14.95 22.33
C ILE A 210 21.98 15.53 22.36
N SER A 211 22.87 15.11 21.46
CA SER A 211 24.23 15.66 21.36
C SER A 211 24.25 17.15 20.97
N ILE A 212 23.40 17.56 20.03
CA ILE A 212 23.34 18.95 19.53
C ILE A 212 22.62 19.89 20.51
N LEU A 213 21.48 19.49 21.06
CA LEU A 213 20.70 20.32 22.00
C LEU A 213 21.31 20.29 23.41
N GLY A 214 21.74 19.12 23.88
CA GLY A 214 22.23 18.92 25.25
C GLY A 214 23.55 19.62 25.56
N HIS A 215 24.44 19.81 24.58
CA HIS A 215 25.75 20.43 24.81
C HIS A 215 25.66 21.90 25.28
N ASN A 216 24.56 22.59 24.97
CA ASN A 216 24.31 23.99 25.36
C ASN A 216 23.39 24.12 26.60
N ALA A 217 22.90 23.01 27.16
CA ALA A 217 21.94 23.01 28.27
C ALA A 217 22.50 23.51 29.62
N THR A 218 23.83 23.65 29.74
CA THR A 218 24.53 24.00 30.99
C THR A 218 24.89 25.49 31.12
N LYS A 219 24.77 26.29 30.05
CA LYS A 219 25.05 27.74 30.07
C LYS A 219 24.08 28.62 29.26
N GLY A 220 23.16 28.04 28.48
CA GLY A 220 22.18 28.79 27.67
C GLY A 220 20.90 29.15 28.42
N ASN A 221 20.34 30.34 28.16
CA ASN A 221 19.01 30.74 28.65
C ASN A 221 17.92 29.79 28.11
N ARG A 222 16.95 29.37 28.94
CA ARG A 222 15.96 28.32 28.58
C ARG A 222 15.21 28.62 27.27
N PHE A 223 14.87 29.88 27.04
CA PHE A 223 14.21 30.38 25.82
C PHE A 223 14.99 30.07 24.53
N HIS A 224 16.33 30.10 24.59
CA HIS A 224 17.20 29.87 23.42
C HIS A 224 17.34 28.39 23.05
N ASN A 225 17.16 27.48 24.03
CA ASN A 225 17.10 26.05 23.76
C ASN A 225 15.70 25.64 23.27
N PHE A 226 14.64 26.30 23.76
CA PHE A 226 13.28 26.15 23.23
C PHE A 226 13.18 26.57 21.75
N SER A 227 13.70 27.74 21.36
CA SER A 227 13.63 28.22 19.97
C SER A 227 14.42 27.34 18.99
N ARG A 228 15.54 26.74 19.41
CA ARG A 228 16.27 25.71 18.64
C ARG A 228 15.44 24.44 18.42
N ALA A 229 14.78 23.94 19.47
CA ALA A 229 13.91 22.76 19.36
C ALA A 229 12.70 23.04 18.44
N LEU A 230 12.07 24.20 18.59
CA LEU A 230 10.95 24.64 17.75
C LEU A 230 11.35 24.69 16.26
N ALA A 231 12.52 25.23 15.93
CA ALA A 231 13.00 25.32 14.56
C ALA A 231 13.38 23.97 13.92
N TYR A 232 13.84 23.00 14.72
CA TYR A 232 14.02 21.62 14.26
C TYR A 232 12.68 20.98 13.88
N VAL A 233 11.66 21.13 14.74
CA VAL A 233 10.30 20.63 14.47
C VAL A 233 9.67 21.34 13.27
N LEU A 234 9.83 22.65 13.13
CA LEU A 234 9.38 23.39 11.95
C LEU A 234 10.09 22.95 10.66
N GLY A 235 11.37 22.57 10.71
CA GLY A 235 12.06 21.97 9.57
C GLY A 235 11.41 20.67 9.11
N ILE A 236 11.13 19.75 10.05
CA ILE A 236 10.41 18.50 9.75
C ILE A 236 8.99 18.78 9.24
N GLY A 237 8.28 19.73 9.88
CA GLY A 237 6.95 20.20 9.47
C GLY A 237 6.91 20.71 8.03
N LEU A 238 7.89 21.52 7.63
CA LEU A 238 8.01 22.02 6.27
C LEU A 238 8.25 20.90 5.24
N THR A 239 9.03 19.86 5.56
CA THR A 239 9.19 18.71 4.64
C THR A 239 7.92 17.90 4.45
N TYR A 240 7.22 17.53 5.53
CA TYR A 240 5.99 16.74 5.38
C TYR A 240 4.86 17.59 4.78
N ALA A 241 4.77 18.88 5.11
CA ALA A 241 3.83 19.78 4.47
C ALA A 241 4.09 19.95 2.96
N SER A 242 5.36 20.05 2.52
CA SER A 242 5.67 20.15 1.08
C SER A 242 5.36 18.84 0.33
N LEU A 243 5.61 17.68 0.95
CA LEU A 243 5.19 16.37 0.41
C LEU A 243 3.65 16.26 0.34
N GLY A 244 2.93 16.75 1.35
CA GLY A 244 1.46 16.76 1.36
C GLY A 244 0.84 17.67 0.30
N VAL A 245 1.42 18.85 0.08
CA VAL A 245 1.03 19.75 -1.02
C VAL A 245 1.34 19.13 -2.38
N ALA A 246 2.51 18.51 -2.56
CA ALA A 246 2.86 17.83 -3.80
C ALA A 246 1.90 16.67 -4.10
N ALA A 247 1.61 15.82 -3.12
CA ALA A 247 0.68 14.70 -3.28
C ALA A 247 -0.78 15.17 -3.55
N ALA A 248 -1.25 16.23 -2.87
CA ALA A 248 -2.57 16.80 -3.15
C ALA A 248 -2.72 17.33 -4.58
N LEU A 249 -1.62 17.79 -5.20
CA LEU A 249 -1.58 18.26 -6.59
C LEU A 249 -1.34 17.15 -7.63
N THR A 250 -0.74 16.01 -7.23
CA THR A 250 -0.29 14.95 -8.16
C THR A 250 -1.08 13.64 -8.05
N GLY A 251 -1.91 13.48 -7.02
CA GLY A 251 -2.76 12.31 -6.84
C GLY A 251 -1.99 10.99 -6.85
N ASN A 252 -2.31 10.12 -7.80
CA ASN A 252 -1.78 8.75 -7.87
C ASN A 252 -0.27 8.65 -8.20
N LEU A 253 0.35 9.72 -8.72
CA LEU A 253 1.77 9.73 -9.12
C LEU A 253 2.73 9.33 -7.98
N PHE A 254 2.38 9.61 -6.71
CA PHE A 254 3.22 9.23 -5.57
C PHE A 254 3.35 7.70 -5.39
N GLY A 255 2.33 6.94 -5.75
CA GLY A 255 2.38 5.47 -5.73
C GLY A 255 3.30 4.93 -6.83
N ALA A 256 3.14 5.42 -8.06
CA ALA A 256 3.99 5.04 -9.19
C ALA A 256 5.47 5.42 -8.97
N ALA A 257 5.74 6.59 -8.38
CA ALA A 257 7.10 7.02 -8.05
C ALA A 257 7.79 6.10 -7.03
N LEU A 258 7.05 5.56 -6.05
CA LEU A 258 7.59 4.60 -5.08
C LEU A 258 7.72 3.17 -5.64
N ALA A 259 6.90 2.79 -6.62
CA ALA A 259 6.99 1.52 -7.32
C ALA A 259 8.15 1.46 -8.34
N ASN A 260 8.67 2.62 -8.78
CA ASN A 260 9.75 2.67 -9.76
C ASN A 260 11.03 1.97 -9.27
N LYS A 261 11.53 1.02 -10.07
CA LYS A 261 12.74 0.21 -9.87
C LYS A 261 13.95 1.03 -9.38
N TYR A 262 14.18 2.23 -9.91
CA TYR A 262 15.30 3.08 -9.48
C TYR A 262 15.10 3.68 -8.08
N VAL A 263 13.89 4.14 -7.76
CA VAL A 263 13.55 4.70 -6.45
C VAL A 263 13.58 3.60 -5.38
N LEU A 264 13.02 2.43 -5.68
CA LEU A 264 13.05 1.27 -4.81
C LEU A 264 14.49 0.73 -4.59
N THR A 265 15.36 0.81 -5.60
CA THR A 265 16.80 0.51 -5.45
C THR A 265 17.46 1.44 -4.43
N VAL A 266 17.27 2.76 -4.57
CA VAL A 266 17.83 3.76 -3.64
C VAL A 266 17.31 3.54 -2.22
N LEU A 267 16.02 3.21 -2.09
CA LEU A 267 15.35 2.90 -0.82
C LEU A 267 15.96 1.67 -0.11
N VAL A 268 16.13 0.55 -0.83
CA VAL A 268 16.75 -0.68 -0.29
C VAL A 268 18.20 -0.41 0.16
N VAL A 269 18.98 0.32 -0.65
CA VAL A 269 20.37 0.69 -0.32
C VAL A 269 20.42 1.60 0.92
N LEU A 270 19.51 2.56 1.06
CA LEU A 270 19.39 3.43 2.23
C LEU A 270 19.09 2.64 3.51
N PHE A 271 18.08 1.77 3.47
CA PHE A 271 17.72 0.91 4.62
C PHE A 271 18.88 0.00 5.03
N PHE A 272 19.55 -0.64 4.05
CA PHE A 272 20.69 -1.53 4.31
C PHE A 272 21.88 -0.78 4.93
N ALA A 273 22.22 0.42 4.41
CA ALA A 273 23.26 1.27 4.99
C ALA A 273 22.94 1.70 6.43
N MET A 274 21.66 1.99 6.72
CA MET A 274 21.23 2.42 8.05
C MET A 274 21.20 1.26 9.06
N ALA A 275 20.82 0.04 8.64
CA ALA A 275 20.94 -1.17 9.45
C ALA A 275 22.42 -1.49 9.80
N LEU A 276 23.34 -1.35 8.84
CA LEU A 276 24.79 -1.49 9.09
C LEU A 276 25.32 -0.46 10.11
N SER A 277 24.75 0.75 10.15
CA SER A 277 25.12 1.76 11.15
C SER A 277 24.51 1.46 12.54
N MET A 278 23.26 0.98 12.61
CA MET A 278 22.65 0.49 13.86
C MET A 278 23.48 -0.64 14.49
N TRP A 279 24.05 -1.51 13.67
CA TRP A 279 24.98 -2.57 14.09
C TRP A 279 26.39 -2.07 14.44
N GLY A 280 26.72 -0.81 14.21
CA GLY A 280 28.04 -0.25 14.55
C GLY A 280 29.18 -0.73 13.65
N ALA A 281 28.87 -1.26 12.45
CA ALA A 281 29.89 -1.51 11.43
C ALA A 281 30.52 -0.19 10.93
N TYR A 282 29.73 0.89 10.96
CA TYR A 282 30.15 2.27 10.78
C TYR A 282 29.43 3.17 11.78
N GLU A 283 30.17 3.77 12.72
CA GLU A 283 29.74 5.04 13.31
C GLU A 283 29.79 6.11 12.22
N LEU A 284 28.66 6.79 11.95
CA LEU A 284 28.64 8.00 11.12
C LEU A 284 29.22 9.19 11.91
N GLN A 285 30.52 9.12 12.20
CA GLN A 285 31.28 10.33 12.54
C GLN A 285 31.31 11.23 11.30
N SER A 286 30.36 12.16 11.25
CA SER A 286 30.21 13.09 10.13
C SER A 286 31.55 13.77 9.80
N PRO A 287 31.88 14.00 8.51
CA PRO A 287 33.15 14.62 8.15
C PRO A 287 33.36 15.92 8.93
N ALA A 288 34.56 16.09 9.53
CA ALA A 288 34.85 17.24 10.39
C ALA A 288 34.59 18.59 9.70
N PHE A 289 34.72 18.65 8.36
CA PHE A 289 34.38 19.81 7.56
C PHE A 289 32.90 20.24 7.70
N ILE A 290 31.96 19.29 7.69
CA ILE A 290 30.53 19.54 7.91
C ILE A 290 30.29 19.90 9.38
N ARG A 291 30.85 19.11 10.31
CA ARG A 291 30.71 19.35 11.76
C ARG A 291 31.29 20.69 12.21
N ASN A 292 32.31 21.22 11.54
CA ASN A 292 32.88 22.53 11.87
C ASN A 292 32.09 23.67 11.18
N ARG A 293 31.74 23.53 9.90
CA ARG A 293 30.97 24.58 9.17
C ARG A 293 29.56 24.80 9.75
N PHE A 294 28.91 23.74 10.26
CA PHE A 294 27.60 23.84 10.91
C PHE A 294 27.64 23.82 12.45
N GLY A 295 28.76 23.43 13.07
CA GLY A 295 28.87 23.21 14.52
C GLY A 295 29.90 24.05 15.28
N THR A 296 30.79 24.80 14.63
CA THR A 296 31.80 25.65 15.31
C THR A 296 31.78 27.11 14.81
N GLY A 297 30.59 27.72 14.77
CA GLY A 297 30.42 29.14 14.44
C GLY A 297 29.04 29.67 14.84
N LYS A 298 28.72 30.94 14.52
CA LYS A 298 27.40 31.55 14.76
C LYS A 298 26.24 30.76 14.11
N SER A 299 26.53 29.87 13.16
CA SER A 299 25.61 28.91 12.54
C SER A 299 25.02 27.86 13.50
N GLN A 300 25.57 27.68 14.72
CA GLN A 300 24.91 26.91 15.80
C GLN A 300 23.59 27.55 16.31
N GLY A 301 23.18 28.70 15.75
CA GLY A 301 21.88 29.29 15.98
C GLY A 301 20.71 28.48 15.39
N ILE A 302 19.53 29.10 15.42
CA ILE A 302 18.23 28.51 15.09
C ILE A 302 18.20 27.88 13.68
N GLY A 303 18.88 28.49 12.68
CA GLY A 303 18.93 27.97 11.31
C GLY A 303 19.66 26.62 11.16
N GLY A 304 20.67 26.33 11.99
CA GLY A 304 21.36 25.04 11.95
C GLY A 304 20.47 23.88 12.39
N ALA A 305 19.56 24.14 13.34
CA ALA A 305 18.54 23.17 13.76
C ALA A 305 17.49 22.94 12.66
N LEU A 306 17.04 24.00 11.98
CA LEU A 306 16.07 23.89 10.88
C LEU A 306 16.61 23.07 9.70
N VAL A 307 17.85 23.32 9.26
CA VAL A 307 18.47 22.56 8.15
C VAL A 307 18.63 21.07 8.50
N MET A 308 19.01 20.74 9.73
CA MET A 308 19.06 19.34 10.18
C MET A 308 17.67 18.71 10.28
N GLY A 309 16.64 19.48 10.62
CA GLY A 309 15.23 19.04 10.56
C GLY A 309 14.76 18.70 9.14
N LEU A 310 15.09 19.55 8.15
CA LEU A 310 14.80 19.27 6.74
C LEU A 310 15.45 17.95 6.27
N VAL A 311 16.73 17.74 6.55
CA VAL A 311 17.43 16.51 6.16
C VAL A 311 16.86 15.28 6.90
N ALA A 312 16.52 15.41 8.19
CA ALA A 312 15.92 14.33 8.96
C ALA A 312 14.53 13.95 8.43
N GLY A 313 13.70 14.91 8.00
CA GLY A 313 12.38 14.65 7.42
C GLY A 313 12.44 13.82 6.14
N VAL A 314 13.33 14.19 5.20
CA VAL A 314 13.53 13.43 3.94
C VAL A 314 14.01 11.99 4.22
N VAL A 315 14.93 11.80 5.16
CA VAL A 315 15.44 10.47 5.53
C VAL A 315 14.42 9.64 6.33
N ALA A 316 13.50 10.28 7.06
CA ALA A 316 12.46 9.60 7.83
C ALA A 316 11.27 9.16 6.97
N SER A 317 10.89 9.94 5.95
CA SER A 317 9.78 9.67 5.02
C SER A 317 9.66 8.19 4.57
N PRO A 318 10.71 7.51 4.08
CA PRO A 318 10.62 6.08 3.70
C PRO A 318 10.20 5.14 4.85
N CYS A 319 10.60 5.43 6.09
CA CYS A 319 10.25 4.61 7.25
C CYS A 319 8.81 4.84 7.74
N VAL A 320 8.18 5.93 7.30
CA VAL A 320 6.79 6.27 7.58
C VAL A 320 5.88 5.84 6.40
N GLY A 321 6.46 5.34 5.31
CA GLY A 321 5.81 5.00 4.04
C GLY A 321 4.38 4.46 4.14
N PRO A 322 4.10 3.37 4.89
CA PRO A 322 2.75 2.81 5.00
C PRO A 322 1.70 3.78 5.59
N VAL A 323 2.09 4.58 6.60
CA VAL A 323 1.21 5.57 7.26
C VAL A 323 1.09 6.84 6.41
N LEU A 324 2.15 7.19 5.68
CA LEU A 324 2.07 8.26 4.67
C LEU A 324 1.13 7.85 3.53
N VAL A 325 1.20 6.63 3.01
CA VAL A 325 0.37 6.18 1.88
C VAL A 325 -1.12 6.22 2.22
N SER A 326 -1.56 5.79 3.41
CA SER A 326 -2.97 5.90 3.80
C SER A 326 -3.44 7.35 3.91
N VAL A 327 -2.67 8.22 4.60
CA VAL A 327 -3.01 9.66 4.72
C VAL A 327 -2.97 10.37 3.36
N LEU A 328 -2.01 10.04 2.49
CA LEU A 328 -1.91 10.61 1.15
C LEU A 328 -3.03 10.13 0.21
N SER A 329 -3.52 8.89 0.37
CA SER A 329 -4.71 8.37 -0.34
C SER A 329 -5.99 9.14 0.06
N TYR A 330 -6.16 9.40 1.36
CA TYR A 330 -7.27 10.23 1.84
C TYR A 330 -7.18 11.68 1.34
N VAL A 331 -5.97 12.24 1.25
CA VAL A 331 -5.74 13.58 0.69
C VAL A 331 -5.96 13.63 -0.83
N SER A 332 -5.58 12.58 -1.58
CA SER A 332 -5.70 12.56 -3.05
C SER A 332 -7.15 12.44 -3.52
N THR A 333 -7.99 11.67 -2.82
CA THR A 333 -9.44 11.62 -3.07
C THR A 333 -10.13 12.95 -2.75
N THR A 334 -9.68 13.64 -1.70
CA THR A 334 -10.26 14.92 -1.25
C THR A 334 -9.80 16.13 -2.10
N LYS A 335 -8.68 16.02 -2.83
CA LYS A 335 -8.03 17.06 -3.69
C LYS A 335 -7.76 18.44 -3.03
N ASN A 336 -8.03 18.61 -1.74
CA ASN A 336 -7.91 19.89 -1.06
C ASN A 336 -6.48 20.10 -0.53
N VAL A 337 -5.72 20.96 -1.20
CA VAL A 337 -4.31 21.28 -0.88
C VAL A 337 -4.15 21.83 0.56
N PHE A 338 -5.11 22.59 1.07
CA PHE A 338 -5.05 23.13 2.45
C PHE A 338 -5.28 22.03 3.51
N LEU A 339 -6.12 21.04 3.19
CA LEU A 339 -6.33 19.85 4.02
C LEU A 339 -5.06 18.98 4.02
N GLY A 340 -4.46 18.73 2.85
CA GLY A 340 -3.19 18.01 2.73
C GLY A 340 -2.04 18.67 3.51
N PHE A 341 -1.89 19.99 3.38
CA PHE A 341 -0.92 20.78 4.14
C PHE A 341 -1.13 20.63 5.66
N SER A 342 -2.36 20.84 6.13
CA SER A 342 -2.66 20.87 7.57
C SER A 342 -2.61 19.49 8.24
N LEU A 343 -3.00 18.41 7.56
CA LEU A 343 -2.86 17.05 8.10
C LEU A 343 -1.38 16.67 8.24
N LEU A 344 -0.57 16.83 7.20
CA LEU A 344 0.84 16.42 7.28
C LEU A 344 1.70 17.34 8.17
N PHE A 345 1.31 18.60 8.32
CA PHE A 345 1.89 19.48 9.35
C PHE A 345 1.50 19.03 10.78
N THR A 346 0.25 18.59 10.99
CA THR A 346 -0.21 18.03 12.27
C THR A 346 0.51 16.71 12.61
N PHE A 347 0.70 15.83 11.63
CA PHE A 347 1.50 14.60 11.75
C PHE A 347 2.93 14.91 12.22
N ALA A 348 3.58 15.87 11.55
CA ALA A 348 4.93 16.31 11.87
C ALA A 348 5.04 16.96 13.26
N MET A 349 3.99 17.66 13.71
CA MET A 349 3.92 18.20 15.07
C MET A 349 3.76 17.11 16.13
N GLY A 350 2.99 16.05 15.87
CA GLY A 350 2.86 14.90 16.78
C GLY A 350 4.20 14.17 16.96
N LEU A 351 4.89 13.90 15.84
CA LEU A 351 6.25 13.32 15.84
C LEU A 351 7.26 14.27 16.50
N GLY A 352 7.16 15.58 16.25
CA GLY A 352 8.01 16.62 16.83
C GLY A 352 7.82 16.81 18.35
N LEU A 353 6.63 16.54 18.88
CA LEU A 353 6.30 16.70 20.30
C LEU A 353 7.23 15.86 21.19
N ILE A 354 7.51 14.61 20.81
CA ILE A 354 8.36 13.73 21.62
C ILE A 354 9.80 14.28 21.71
N PHE A 355 10.35 14.80 20.60
CA PHE A 355 11.67 15.43 20.59
C PHE A 355 11.69 16.72 21.43
N LEU A 356 10.62 17.52 21.39
CA LEU A 356 10.49 18.74 22.17
C LEU A 356 10.42 18.44 23.68
N VAL A 357 9.65 17.42 24.09
CA VAL A 357 9.60 16.95 25.48
C VAL A 357 10.98 16.46 25.95
N ILE A 358 11.63 15.58 25.18
CA ILE A 358 12.96 15.03 25.52
C ILE A 358 14.03 16.13 25.56
N GLY A 359 13.98 17.10 24.63
CA GLY A 359 14.96 18.19 24.52
C GLY A 359 14.83 19.26 25.61
N LEU A 360 13.64 19.48 26.17
CA LEU A 360 13.41 20.45 27.25
C LEU A 360 13.55 19.85 28.65
N SER A 361 13.21 18.57 28.82
CA SER A 361 13.20 17.93 30.14
C SER A 361 14.56 17.32 30.51
N SER A 362 15.46 18.17 31.01
CA SER A 362 16.77 17.77 31.56
C SER A 362 16.71 16.69 32.65
N ASN A 363 15.56 16.51 33.31
CA ASN A 363 15.30 15.40 34.23
C ASN A 363 14.90 14.09 33.51
N ALA A 364 14.14 14.09 32.41
CA ALA A 364 13.87 12.87 31.66
C ALA A 364 15.15 12.30 31.03
N LEU A 365 16.07 13.19 30.62
CA LEU A 365 17.40 12.83 30.15
C LEU A 365 18.28 12.17 31.24
N ARG A 366 17.95 12.36 32.53
CA ARG A 366 18.55 11.61 33.66
C ARG A 366 17.81 10.31 33.99
N LEU A 367 16.54 10.19 33.56
CA LEU A 367 15.70 9.02 33.78
C LEU A 367 15.95 7.91 32.76
N LEU A 368 16.41 8.26 31.55
CA LEU A 368 16.91 7.27 30.60
C LEU A 368 18.14 6.53 31.19
N PRO A 369 18.16 5.18 31.19
CA PRO A 369 19.32 4.45 31.66
C PRO A 369 20.54 4.74 30.76
N ARG A 370 21.72 4.90 31.37
CA ARG A 370 22.99 5.09 30.63
C ARG A 370 23.14 4.04 29.53
N SER A 371 23.66 4.46 28.38
CA SER A 371 23.81 3.66 27.15
C SER A 371 24.88 2.56 27.27
N GLY A 372 24.61 1.55 28.11
CA GLY A 372 25.39 0.32 28.23
C GLY A 372 24.72 -0.87 27.53
N LYS A 373 25.12 -2.09 27.89
CA LYS A 373 24.84 -3.38 27.23
C LYS A 373 23.36 -3.74 26.96
N TRP A 374 22.40 -2.98 27.47
CA TRP A 374 20.99 -3.10 27.08
C TRP A 374 20.70 -2.33 25.78
N MET A 375 21.22 -1.12 25.66
CA MET A 375 21.11 -0.28 24.44
C MET A 375 21.67 -1.03 23.22
N ASP A 376 22.79 -1.74 23.37
CA ASP A 376 23.40 -2.52 22.29
C ASP A 376 22.54 -3.72 21.86
N ARG A 377 21.73 -4.29 22.78
CA ARG A 377 20.75 -5.33 22.43
C ARG A 377 19.56 -4.74 21.66
N VAL A 378 19.05 -3.58 22.09
CA VAL A 378 17.95 -2.88 21.39
C VAL A 378 18.37 -2.46 19.98
N LYS A 379 19.51 -1.77 19.84
CA LYS A 379 20.11 -1.42 18.53
C LYS A 379 20.25 -2.63 17.62
N PHE A 380 20.71 -3.75 18.16
CA PHE A 380 20.94 -4.97 17.39
C PHE A 380 19.65 -5.65 16.91
N LEU A 381 18.60 -5.65 17.74
CA LEU A 381 17.29 -6.22 17.42
C LEU A 381 16.53 -5.33 16.42
N LEU A 382 16.50 -4.01 16.64
CA LEU A 382 15.89 -3.05 15.71
C LEU A 382 16.62 -3.02 14.36
N GLY A 383 17.96 -3.06 14.36
CA GLY A 383 18.76 -3.16 13.13
C GLY A 383 18.52 -4.46 12.35
N ALA A 384 18.25 -5.57 13.02
CA ALA A 384 17.85 -6.82 12.36
C ALA A 384 16.44 -6.72 11.74
N GLY A 385 15.49 -6.05 12.40
CA GLY A 385 14.17 -5.74 11.84
C GLY A 385 14.26 -4.86 10.59
N MET A 386 15.08 -3.80 10.63
CA MET A 386 15.33 -2.95 9.45
C MET A 386 15.99 -3.71 8.30
N TRP A 387 16.93 -4.63 8.59
CA TRP A 387 17.52 -5.47 7.56
C TRP A 387 16.49 -6.46 6.96
N GLY A 388 15.58 -7.00 7.77
CA GLY A 388 14.44 -7.79 7.27
C GLY A 388 13.53 -6.98 6.33
N ALA A 389 13.20 -5.73 6.67
CA ALA A 389 12.45 -4.84 5.79
C ALA A 389 13.20 -4.54 4.48
N ALA A 390 14.53 -4.34 4.53
CA ALA A 390 15.35 -4.16 3.33
C ALA A 390 15.34 -5.41 2.42
N LEU A 391 15.38 -6.62 2.98
CA LEU A 391 15.25 -7.88 2.22
C LEU A 391 13.86 -8.08 1.62
N TYR A 392 12.81 -7.66 2.32
CA TYR A 392 11.43 -7.69 1.81
C TYR A 392 11.27 -6.75 0.61
N TYR A 393 11.72 -5.50 0.70
CA TYR A 393 11.68 -4.58 -0.44
C TYR A 393 12.61 -5.01 -1.59
N ALA A 394 13.72 -5.70 -1.31
CA ALA A 394 14.59 -6.28 -2.33
C ALA A 394 13.94 -7.43 -3.14
N GLN A 395 12.91 -8.11 -2.60
CA GLN A 395 12.23 -9.21 -3.30
C GLN A 395 11.47 -8.74 -4.56
N PHE A 396 11.02 -7.47 -4.57
CA PHE A 396 10.31 -6.85 -5.69
C PHE A 396 11.26 -6.29 -6.76
N LEU A 397 12.58 -6.43 -6.57
CA LEU A 397 13.59 -5.72 -7.34
C LEU A 397 14.48 -6.64 -8.19
N MET A 398 14.45 -7.96 -7.92
CA MET A 398 15.36 -8.93 -8.52
C MET A 398 14.72 -10.32 -8.66
N SER A 399 15.04 -11.01 -9.75
CA SER A 399 14.72 -12.43 -9.93
C SER A 399 15.19 -13.30 -8.75
N ASP A 400 14.37 -14.28 -8.37
CA ASP A 400 14.45 -15.12 -7.16
C ASP A 400 15.85 -15.68 -6.81
N ARG A 401 16.66 -16.00 -7.83
CA ARG A 401 18.07 -16.45 -7.65
C ARG A 401 18.93 -15.41 -6.92
N TRP A 402 18.74 -14.12 -7.21
CA TRP A 402 19.48 -13.03 -6.58
C TRP A 402 18.95 -12.69 -5.19
N TRP A 403 17.64 -12.82 -4.96
CA TRP A 403 17.02 -12.64 -3.65
C TRP A 403 17.50 -13.69 -2.65
N THR A 404 17.47 -14.97 -3.02
CA THR A 404 18.04 -16.07 -2.20
C THR A 404 19.54 -15.89 -1.94
N ALA A 405 20.31 -15.44 -2.93
CA ALA A 405 21.73 -15.12 -2.77
C ALA A 405 21.97 -13.94 -1.80
N LEU A 406 21.17 -12.88 -1.84
CA LEU A 406 21.27 -11.72 -0.93
C LEU A 406 20.96 -12.09 0.52
N ILE A 407 19.91 -12.90 0.75
CA ILE A 407 19.57 -13.44 2.06
C ILE A 407 20.77 -14.22 2.62
N ALA A 408 21.26 -15.21 1.85
CA ALA A 408 22.35 -16.07 2.28
C ALA A 408 23.67 -15.31 2.52
N ALA A 409 24.04 -14.37 1.63
CA ALA A 409 25.26 -13.59 1.74
C ALA A 409 25.31 -12.73 3.03
N SER A 410 24.17 -12.19 3.46
CA SER A 410 24.12 -11.35 4.66
C SER A 410 23.84 -12.15 5.95
N PHE A 411 23.21 -13.34 5.90
CA PHE A 411 23.29 -14.33 6.99
C PHE A 411 24.74 -14.78 7.26
N ILE A 412 25.52 -15.01 6.19
CA ILE A 412 26.97 -15.29 6.28
C ILE A 412 27.70 -14.12 6.94
N ALA A 413 27.50 -12.89 6.47
CA ALA A 413 28.12 -11.69 7.06
C ALA A 413 27.80 -11.53 8.56
N PHE A 414 26.54 -11.78 8.95
CA PHE A 414 26.07 -11.72 10.34
C PHE A 414 26.74 -12.76 11.24
N SER A 415 26.91 -14.01 10.78
CA SER A 415 27.59 -15.06 11.56
C SER A 415 29.11 -14.83 11.68
N ILE A 416 29.75 -14.36 10.60
CA ILE A 416 31.16 -13.90 10.64
C ILE A 416 31.31 -12.78 11.68
N TRP A 417 30.44 -11.76 11.65
CA TRP A 417 30.52 -10.60 12.53
C TRP A 417 30.22 -10.93 14.00
N LYS A 418 29.34 -11.90 14.30
CA LYS A 418 29.19 -12.46 15.66
C LYS A 418 30.39 -13.30 16.12
N GLY A 419 31.34 -13.58 15.24
CA GLY A 419 32.62 -14.19 15.59
C GLY A 419 32.55 -15.71 15.69
N ALA A 420 31.92 -16.39 14.72
CA ALA A 420 31.93 -17.86 14.62
C ALA A 420 33.36 -18.45 14.69
N PHE A 421 34.36 -17.72 14.17
CA PHE A 421 35.79 -18.05 14.19
C PHE A 421 36.56 -17.60 15.45
N LYS A 422 35.94 -16.95 16.44
CA LYS A 422 36.63 -16.61 17.70
C LYS A 422 36.86 -17.89 18.52
N LEU A 423 38.09 -18.39 18.46
CA LEU A 423 38.48 -19.71 18.96
C LEU A 423 38.26 -19.92 20.47
N HIS A 424 38.26 -18.85 21.26
CA HIS A 424 38.31 -18.89 22.73
C HIS A 424 37.09 -18.16 23.34
N ASN A 425 36.01 -18.90 23.63
CA ASN A 425 34.84 -18.39 24.36
C ASN A 425 34.08 -19.53 25.07
N LYS A 426 33.60 -19.28 26.29
CA LYS A 426 33.09 -20.30 27.25
C LYS A 426 31.71 -20.89 26.93
N HIS A 427 31.07 -20.48 25.83
CA HIS A 427 29.69 -20.86 25.47
C HIS A 427 29.63 -21.72 24.20
N TYR A 428 29.97 -23.02 24.35
CA TYR A 428 29.97 -24.03 23.28
C TYR A 428 28.69 -24.03 22.43
N LEU A 429 27.52 -24.12 23.07
CA LEU A 429 26.22 -24.24 22.40
C LEU A 429 25.95 -23.09 21.41
N ARG A 430 26.29 -21.85 21.79
CA ARG A 430 26.14 -20.65 20.95
C ARG A 430 27.11 -20.63 19.77
N ARG A 431 28.32 -21.20 19.92
CA ARG A 431 29.28 -21.34 18.82
C ARG A 431 28.81 -22.40 17.83
N SER A 432 28.30 -23.53 18.31
CA SER A 432 27.72 -24.59 17.48
C SER A 432 26.58 -24.05 16.62
N PHE A 433 25.62 -23.33 17.23
CA PHE A 433 24.50 -22.72 16.49
C PHE A 433 24.95 -21.73 15.40
N LEU A 434 25.90 -20.83 15.71
CA LEU A 434 26.43 -19.87 14.72
C LEU A 434 27.19 -20.54 13.57
N LEU A 435 27.92 -21.63 13.84
CA LEU A 435 28.58 -22.43 12.81
C LEU A 435 27.59 -23.23 11.96
N ALA A 436 26.54 -23.81 12.57
CA ALA A 436 25.48 -24.50 11.84
C ALA A 436 24.75 -23.54 10.88
N VAL A 437 24.38 -22.34 11.33
CA VAL A 437 23.79 -21.29 10.48
C VAL A 437 24.76 -20.85 9.38
N PHE A 438 26.06 -20.72 9.66
CA PHE A 438 27.06 -20.38 8.64
C PHE A 438 27.19 -21.46 7.56
N VAL A 439 27.30 -22.73 7.96
CA VAL A 439 27.40 -23.87 7.03
C VAL A 439 26.12 -24.00 6.20
N PHE A 440 24.94 -23.99 6.84
CA PHE A 440 23.65 -24.07 6.15
C PHE A 440 23.48 -22.93 5.13
N SER A 441 23.75 -21.68 5.53
CA SER A 441 23.67 -20.51 4.64
C SER A 441 24.68 -20.55 3.49
N THR A 442 25.88 -21.12 3.72
CA THR A 442 26.88 -21.32 2.65
C THR A 442 26.46 -22.42 1.68
N THR A 443 25.87 -23.51 2.18
CA THR A 443 25.30 -24.58 1.34
C THR A 443 24.14 -24.08 0.49
N VAL A 444 23.22 -23.29 1.06
CA VAL A 444 22.11 -22.66 0.30
C VAL A 444 22.64 -21.71 -0.78
N LEU A 445 23.65 -20.88 -0.48
CA LEU A 445 24.27 -20.00 -1.46
C LEU A 445 24.92 -20.79 -2.62
N LEU A 446 25.64 -21.87 -2.32
CA LEU A 446 26.22 -22.76 -3.32
C LEU A 446 25.16 -23.49 -4.15
N LEU A 447 24.06 -23.95 -3.54
CA LEU A 447 22.95 -24.59 -4.26
C LEU A 447 22.27 -23.61 -5.22
N SER A 448 22.00 -22.38 -4.79
CA SER A 448 21.40 -21.34 -5.65
C SER A 448 22.31 -20.99 -6.84
N PHE A 449 23.63 -20.94 -6.64
CA PHE A 449 24.60 -20.64 -7.70
C PHE A 449 24.84 -21.80 -8.69
N PHE A 450 24.93 -23.05 -8.20
CA PHE A 450 25.34 -24.20 -9.04
C PHE A 450 24.19 -25.05 -9.56
N LYS A 451 23.06 -25.17 -8.84
CA LYS A 451 21.91 -26.00 -9.23
C LYS A 451 20.58 -25.42 -8.69
N PRO A 452 20.10 -24.27 -9.23
CA PRO A 452 18.91 -23.58 -8.70
C PRO A 452 17.65 -24.45 -8.62
N GLN A 453 17.50 -25.41 -9.53
CA GLN A 453 16.38 -26.37 -9.61
C GLN A 453 16.15 -27.24 -8.34
N TYR A 454 17.08 -27.28 -7.38
CA TYR A 454 16.92 -28.06 -6.14
C TYR A 454 16.31 -27.26 -4.98
N LEU A 455 16.37 -25.93 -5.00
CA LEU A 455 15.82 -25.08 -3.94
C LEU A 455 14.32 -24.82 -4.13
N SER A 456 13.88 -24.63 -5.38
CA SER A 456 12.46 -24.48 -5.73
C SER A 456 11.62 -25.68 -5.29
N ASN A 457 12.19 -26.90 -5.32
CA ASN A 457 11.46 -28.14 -5.06
C ASN A 457 11.53 -28.61 -3.58
N THR A 458 12.04 -27.80 -2.65
CA THR A 458 12.26 -28.21 -1.25
C THR A 458 11.79 -27.24 -0.16
N PHE A 459 11.40 -26.00 -0.50
CA PHE A 459 10.90 -25.03 0.48
C PHE A 459 9.39 -24.74 0.36
N TYR A 460 8.80 -24.92 -0.82
CA TYR A 460 7.35 -24.93 -0.96
C TYR A 460 6.81 -26.29 -0.49
N LEU A 461 5.81 -26.28 0.38
CA LEU A 461 5.02 -27.48 0.66
C LEU A 461 4.38 -27.92 -0.66
N GLN A 462 4.52 -29.20 -0.98
CA GLN A 462 4.09 -29.79 -2.25
C GLN A 462 2.56 -29.85 -2.32
N VAL A 463 1.94 -28.72 -2.64
CA VAL A 463 0.67 -28.69 -3.36
C VAL A 463 0.95 -29.32 -4.72
N ASP A 464 0.08 -30.24 -5.14
CA ASP A 464 0.26 -31.02 -6.35
C ASP A 464 -0.10 -30.16 -7.57
N GLU A 465 0.81 -29.27 -7.99
CA GLU A 465 0.76 -28.61 -9.29
C GLU A 465 0.94 -29.66 -10.39
N GLN A 466 -0.16 -30.32 -10.75
CA GLN A 466 -0.28 -30.91 -12.08
C GLN A 466 0.01 -29.82 -13.12
N PRO A 467 0.70 -30.14 -14.22
CA PRO A 467 1.02 -29.16 -15.26
C PRO A 467 -0.23 -28.81 -16.06
N ALA A 468 -1.06 -27.91 -15.52
CA ALA A 468 -2.07 -27.20 -16.27
C ALA A 468 -1.39 -26.49 -17.45
N ASN A 469 -1.92 -26.67 -18.67
CA ASN A 469 -1.22 -26.35 -19.91
C ASN A 469 -0.61 -24.94 -19.87
N SER A 470 0.73 -24.87 -20.00
CA SER A 470 1.44 -23.61 -19.97
C SER A 470 1.06 -22.78 -21.20
N LEU A 471 0.19 -21.79 -20.98
CA LEU A 471 -0.31 -20.87 -22.01
C LEU A 471 0.86 -20.27 -22.80
N ASN A 472 0.85 -20.48 -24.12
CA ASN A 472 1.91 -20.01 -25.00
C ASN A 472 1.73 -18.52 -25.32
N TRP A 473 2.06 -17.67 -24.36
CA TRP A 473 2.11 -16.23 -24.52
C TRP A 473 3.25 -15.81 -25.44
N ILE A 474 2.94 -14.97 -26.42
CA ILE A 474 3.90 -14.47 -27.42
C ILE A 474 4.20 -12.99 -27.12
N ASP A 475 5.46 -12.59 -27.19
CA ASP A 475 5.85 -11.19 -26.96
C ASP A 475 5.24 -10.26 -28.01
N TYR A 476 4.72 -9.11 -27.56
CA TYR A 476 4.13 -8.10 -28.43
C TYR A 476 5.12 -7.62 -29.50
N SER A 477 4.74 -7.81 -30.75
CA SER A 477 5.39 -7.26 -31.94
C SER A 477 4.34 -7.01 -33.02
N GLU A 478 4.59 -6.09 -33.95
CA GLU A 478 3.66 -5.88 -35.06
C GLU A 478 3.63 -7.11 -36.00
N GLU A 479 4.71 -7.89 -36.04
CA GLU A 479 4.76 -9.19 -36.73
C GLU A 479 3.83 -10.24 -36.11
N ALA A 480 3.77 -10.32 -34.77
CA ALA A 480 2.83 -11.22 -34.07
C ALA A 480 1.37 -10.88 -34.41
N LEU A 481 1.01 -9.59 -34.45
CA LEU A 481 -0.34 -9.15 -34.84
C LEU A 481 -0.65 -9.48 -36.31
N LEU A 482 0.31 -9.30 -37.20
CA LEU A 482 0.16 -9.67 -38.62
C LEU A 482 0.05 -11.19 -38.83
N ASN A 483 0.72 -12.00 -37.99
CA ASN A 483 0.61 -13.45 -38.05
C ASN A 483 -0.73 -13.95 -37.52
N ALA A 484 -1.25 -13.37 -36.43
CA ALA A 484 -2.60 -13.66 -35.94
C ALA A 484 -3.69 -13.39 -36.99
N GLN A 485 -3.57 -12.28 -37.73
CA GLN A 485 -4.48 -11.96 -38.86
C GLN A 485 -4.37 -12.97 -40.01
N LYS A 486 -3.17 -13.46 -40.34
CA LYS A 486 -2.99 -14.53 -41.36
C LYS A 486 -3.60 -15.87 -40.90
N GLU A 487 -3.54 -16.18 -39.61
CA GLU A 487 -4.20 -17.34 -39.01
C GLU A 487 -5.73 -17.17 -38.86
N GLY A 488 -6.25 -15.95 -39.04
CA GLY A 488 -7.67 -15.64 -38.87
C GLY A 488 -8.18 -15.75 -37.42
N LYS A 489 -7.27 -15.70 -36.43
CA LYS A 489 -7.60 -15.78 -35.00
C LYS A 489 -7.81 -14.37 -34.41
N PRO A 490 -8.73 -14.20 -33.44
CA PRO A 490 -8.76 -12.99 -32.63
C PRO A 490 -7.52 -12.94 -31.72
N VAL A 491 -7.05 -11.73 -31.42
CA VAL A 491 -5.90 -11.50 -30.53
C VAL A 491 -6.40 -11.08 -29.16
N MET A 492 -5.83 -11.63 -28.09
CA MET A 492 -5.91 -11.04 -26.76
C MET A 492 -4.53 -10.47 -26.40
N ILE A 493 -4.46 -9.18 -26.10
CA ILE A 493 -3.21 -8.51 -25.68
C ILE A 493 -3.33 -8.14 -24.21
N ASP A 494 -2.45 -8.69 -23.39
CA ASP A 494 -2.29 -8.37 -21.97
C ASP A 494 -1.12 -7.41 -21.75
N PHE A 495 -1.39 -6.26 -21.14
CA PHE A 495 -0.39 -5.26 -20.76
C PHE A 495 -0.01 -5.49 -19.29
N PHE A 496 1.18 -6.07 -19.11
CA PHE A 496 1.72 -6.58 -17.85
C PHE A 496 2.91 -5.73 -17.35
N ALA A 497 3.25 -5.83 -16.07
CA ALA A 497 4.56 -5.40 -15.55
C ALA A 497 4.95 -6.18 -14.29
N GLU A 498 6.24 -6.45 -14.05
CA GLU A 498 6.73 -7.20 -12.88
C GLU A 498 6.31 -6.56 -11.54
N TRP A 499 6.19 -5.24 -11.49
CA TRP A 499 5.79 -4.49 -10.28
C TRP A 499 4.26 -4.40 -10.09
N CYS A 500 3.46 -4.86 -11.05
CA CYS A 500 2.01 -4.74 -11.04
C CYS A 500 1.34 -5.86 -10.23
N ALA A 501 1.06 -5.60 -8.94
CA ALA A 501 0.43 -6.59 -8.05
C ALA A 501 -0.91 -7.13 -8.58
N ALA A 502 -1.75 -6.28 -9.18
CA ALA A 502 -3.03 -6.69 -9.77
C ALA A 502 -2.87 -7.52 -11.06
N CYS A 503 -1.73 -7.41 -11.76
CA CYS A 503 -1.39 -8.26 -12.90
C CYS A 503 -1.03 -9.67 -12.40
N HIS A 504 -0.15 -9.79 -11.38
CA HIS A 504 0.18 -11.07 -10.74
C HIS A 504 -1.02 -11.76 -10.09
N GLU A 505 -2.00 -10.99 -9.59
CA GLU A 505 -3.26 -11.53 -9.08
C GLU A 505 -4.13 -12.10 -10.21
N LEU A 506 -4.13 -11.45 -11.38
CA LEU A 506 -4.87 -11.91 -12.56
C LEU A 506 -4.25 -13.18 -13.17
N ASP A 507 -2.92 -13.24 -13.28
CA ASP A 507 -2.21 -14.46 -13.68
C ASP A 507 -2.65 -15.65 -12.83
N LYS A 508 -2.55 -15.51 -11.49
CA LYS A 508 -2.77 -16.61 -10.54
C LYS A 508 -4.24 -16.97 -10.29
N LYS A 509 -5.18 -16.04 -10.44
CA LYS A 509 -6.61 -16.28 -10.13
C LYS A 509 -7.51 -16.38 -11.36
N THR A 510 -7.03 -15.96 -12.53
CA THR A 510 -7.85 -15.87 -13.75
C THR A 510 -7.18 -16.54 -14.94
N PHE A 511 -5.89 -16.33 -15.21
CA PHE A 511 -5.22 -17.03 -16.33
C PHE A 511 -4.82 -18.48 -16.01
N SER A 512 -4.62 -18.81 -14.73
CA SER A 512 -4.36 -20.19 -14.28
C SER A 512 -5.60 -21.09 -14.18
N THR A 513 -6.83 -20.62 -14.45
CA THR A 513 -8.04 -21.46 -14.33
C THR A 513 -8.30 -22.27 -15.60
N PRO A 514 -8.85 -23.50 -15.50
CA PRO A 514 -9.04 -24.37 -16.67
C PRO A 514 -10.06 -23.79 -17.67
N GLU A 515 -11.06 -23.06 -17.21
CA GLU A 515 -12.07 -22.41 -18.05
C GLU A 515 -11.49 -21.25 -18.86
N PHE A 516 -10.43 -20.60 -18.34
CA PHE A 516 -9.65 -19.65 -19.13
C PHE A 516 -8.81 -20.36 -20.18
N GLN A 517 -8.11 -21.44 -19.80
CA GLN A 517 -7.20 -22.16 -20.70
C GLN A 517 -7.92 -22.73 -21.94
N GLU A 518 -9.10 -23.34 -21.77
CA GLU A 518 -9.92 -23.86 -22.88
C GLU A 518 -10.37 -22.76 -23.87
N LEU A 519 -10.66 -21.55 -23.38
CA LEU A 519 -10.99 -20.40 -24.23
C LEU A 519 -9.75 -19.78 -24.87
N ALA A 520 -8.63 -19.76 -24.15
CA ALA A 520 -7.38 -19.13 -24.58
C ALA A 520 -6.75 -19.83 -25.79
N GLU A 521 -6.93 -21.14 -25.98
CA GLU A 521 -6.51 -21.86 -27.19
C GLU A 521 -7.15 -21.33 -28.49
N GLN A 522 -8.29 -20.64 -28.40
CA GLN A 522 -9.00 -20.06 -29.54
C GLN A 522 -8.49 -18.65 -29.90
N PHE A 523 -7.63 -18.06 -29.06
CA PHE A 523 -7.02 -16.75 -29.27
C PHE A 523 -5.55 -16.86 -29.68
N TYR A 524 -5.05 -15.80 -30.32
CA TYR A 524 -3.62 -15.52 -30.38
C TYR A 524 -3.24 -14.72 -29.13
N LEU A 525 -2.52 -15.34 -28.20
CA LEU A 525 -2.19 -14.76 -26.89
C LEU A 525 -0.92 -13.91 -26.99
N VAL A 526 -1.04 -12.62 -26.72
CA VAL A 526 0.08 -11.66 -26.78
C VAL A 526 0.26 -11.00 -25.42
N ARG A 527 1.49 -10.98 -24.90
CA ARG A 527 1.86 -10.21 -23.70
C ARG A 527 2.76 -9.05 -24.07
N PHE A 528 2.45 -7.87 -23.54
CA PHE A 528 3.26 -6.66 -23.67
C PHE A 528 3.84 -6.32 -22.30
N ASP A 529 5.17 -6.34 -22.18
CA ASP A 529 5.87 -5.98 -20.95
C ASP A 529 6.08 -4.46 -20.85
N ALA A 530 5.40 -3.85 -19.87
CA ALA A 530 5.52 -2.45 -19.49
C ALA A 530 6.37 -2.23 -18.22
N THR A 531 7.22 -3.20 -17.85
CA THR A 531 8.10 -3.11 -16.66
C THR A 531 9.11 -1.97 -16.76
N GLU A 532 9.63 -1.66 -17.95
CA GLU A 532 10.63 -0.61 -18.16
C GLU A 532 10.06 0.62 -18.89
N ASP A 533 10.18 1.79 -18.25
CA ASP A 533 9.75 3.08 -18.77
C ASP A 533 10.70 3.59 -19.86
N SER A 534 10.51 3.07 -21.08
CA SER A 534 11.30 3.41 -22.27
C SER A 534 10.45 4.13 -23.32
N GLU A 535 11.07 4.89 -24.22
CA GLU A 535 10.34 5.59 -25.29
C GLU A 535 9.53 4.63 -26.17
N ALA A 536 10.05 3.43 -26.45
CA ALA A 536 9.35 2.38 -27.20
C ALA A 536 8.11 1.88 -26.46
N VAL A 537 8.23 1.58 -25.15
CA VAL A 537 7.08 1.18 -24.33
C VAL A 537 6.03 2.29 -24.28
N GLN A 538 6.46 3.52 -24.04
CA GLN A 538 5.60 4.71 -24.01
C GLN A 538 4.92 5.02 -25.35
N GLN A 539 5.55 4.69 -26.50
CA GLN A 539 4.90 4.78 -27.81
C GLN A 539 3.72 3.78 -27.92
N VAL A 540 3.90 2.53 -27.50
CA VAL A 540 2.83 1.52 -27.55
C VAL A 540 1.71 1.83 -26.56
N LEU A 541 2.02 2.24 -25.32
CA LEU A 541 1.02 2.66 -24.34
C LEU A 541 0.16 3.83 -24.87
N ARG A 542 0.78 4.83 -25.52
CA ARG A 542 0.05 5.92 -26.18
C ARG A 542 -0.75 5.47 -27.41
N LYS A 543 -0.24 4.53 -28.21
CA LYS A 543 -0.92 3.96 -29.40
C LYS A 543 -2.30 3.37 -29.06
N TYR A 544 -2.46 2.85 -27.84
CA TYR A 544 -3.71 2.23 -27.37
C TYR A 544 -4.42 2.99 -26.22
N ASP A 545 -3.96 4.20 -25.86
CA ASP A 545 -4.51 5.03 -24.76
C ASP A 545 -4.51 4.35 -23.37
N ILE A 546 -3.44 3.60 -23.07
CA ILE A 546 -3.29 2.81 -21.84
C ILE A 546 -2.83 3.72 -20.69
N LYS A 547 -3.69 3.85 -19.66
CA LYS A 547 -3.50 4.74 -18.50
C LYS A 547 -3.14 4.02 -17.20
N GLY A 548 -3.10 2.69 -17.19
CA GLY A 548 -2.82 1.86 -16.02
C GLY A 548 -2.69 0.37 -16.36
N LEU A 549 -2.24 -0.42 -15.39
CA LEU A 549 -1.99 -1.87 -15.51
C LEU A 549 -2.70 -2.63 -14.36
N PRO A 550 -3.18 -3.87 -14.56
CA PRO A 550 -3.22 -4.59 -15.85
C PRO A 550 -4.16 -3.89 -16.83
N THR A 551 -3.89 -3.99 -18.12
CA THR A 551 -4.91 -3.73 -19.14
C THR A 551 -4.94 -4.86 -20.15
N VAL A 552 -6.08 -5.55 -20.27
CA VAL A 552 -6.29 -6.60 -21.26
C VAL A 552 -7.26 -6.11 -22.32
N MET A 553 -6.87 -6.21 -23.59
CA MET A 553 -7.66 -5.80 -24.75
C MET A 553 -7.84 -6.95 -25.74
N PHE A 554 -8.88 -6.85 -26.56
CA PHE A 554 -9.22 -7.83 -27.58
C PHE A 554 -9.20 -7.17 -28.97
N ILE A 555 -8.67 -7.89 -29.97
CA ILE A 555 -8.71 -7.50 -31.39
C ILE A 555 -9.40 -8.63 -32.14
N ASN A 556 -10.42 -8.31 -32.94
CA ASN A 556 -11.13 -9.33 -33.72
C ASN A 556 -10.31 -9.83 -34.91
N ARG A 557 -10.82 -10.86 -35.58
CA ARG A 557 -10.19 -11.51 -36.75
C ARG A 557 -9.91 -10.55 -37.92
N ASN A 558 -10.60 -9.41 -37.96
CA ASN A 558 -10.45 -8.36 -38.98
C ASN A 558 -9.44 -7.26 -38.57
N GLY A 559 -8.72 -7.43 -37.46
CA GLY A 559 -7.76 -6.45 -36.94
C GLY A 559 -8.36 -5.25 -36.19
N VAL A 560 -9.66 -5.29 -35.88
CA VAL A 560 -10.36 -4.18 -35.19
C VAL A 560 -10.33 -4.34 -33.67
N LEU A 561 -9.87 -3.30 -32.97
CA LEU A 561 -9.79 -3.24 -31.52
C LEU A 561 -11.19 -3.15 -30.86
N LEU A 562 -11.55 -4.16 -30.07
CA LEU A 562 -12.83 -4.26 -29.36
C LEU A 562 -12.75 -3.52 -28.01
N LYS A 563 -12.76 -2.17 -28.07
CA LYS A 563 -12.61 -1.30 -26.88
C LYS A 563 -13.61 -1.59 -25.76
N GLU A 564 -14.84 -1.99 -26.09
CA GLU A 564 -15.90 -2.30 -25.11
C GLU A 564 -15.60 -3.55 -24.27
N LEU A 565 -14.79 -4.48 -24.79
CA LEU A 565 -14.39 -5.71 -24.12
C LEU A 565 -13.08 -5.55 -23.32
N THR A 566 -12.38 -4.43 -23.48
CA THR A 566 -11.14 -4.10 -22.76
C THR A 566 -11.41 -3.88 -21.27
N PHE A 567 -10.47 -4.24 -20.40
CA PHE A 567 -10.55 -3.97 -18.95
C PHE A 567 -9.20 -3.58 -18.36
N THR A 568 -9.20 -2.73 -17.33
CA THR A 568 -8.01 -2.06 -16.76
C THR A 568 -7.80 -2.36 -15.27
N GLN A 569 -8.26 -3.53 -14.80
CA GLN A 569 -8.25 -3.94 -13.40
C GLN A 569 -8.30 -5.47 -13.27
N PHE A 570 -8.07 -6.00 -12.07
CA PHE A 570 -8.37 -7.40 -11.78
C PHE A 570 -9.86 -7.72 -12.02
N LEU A 571 -10.10 -8.83 -12.70
CA LEU A 571 -11.41 -9.44 -12.93
C LEU A 571 -11.28 -10.96 -12.73
N ASP A 572 -12.30 -11.56 -12.13
CA ASP A 572 -12.44 -13.01 -12.01
C ASP A 572 -12.83 -13.65 -13.36
N ILE A 573 -12.68 -14.97 -13.45
CA ILE A 573 -13.00 -15.71 -14.68
C ILE A 573 -14.46 -15.55 -15.12
N GLY A 574 -15.42 -15.41 -14.20
CA GLY A 574 -16.83 -15.17 -14.53
C GLY A 574 -17.09 -13.80 -15.19
N ALA A 575 -16.19 -12.84 -15.03
CA ALA A 575 -16.22 -11.54 -15.70
C ALA A 575 -15.36 -11.47 -16.97
N VAL A 576 -14.35 -12.33 -17.12
CA VAL A 576 -13.47 -12.41 -18.30
C VAL A 576 -14.02 -13.35 -19.37
N GLN A 577 -14.50 -14.54 -18.99
CA GLN A 577 -15.10 -15.54 -19.89
C GLN A 577 -16.15 -14.96 -20.87
N PRO A 578 -17.17 -14.19 -20.44
CA PRO A 578 -18.14 -13.62 -21.38
C PRO A 578 -17.53 -12.60 -22.36
N ARG A 579 -16.45 -11.91 -21.97
CA ARG A 579 -15.74 -10.98 -22.87
C ARG A 579 -14.96 -11.74 -23.95
N MET A 580 -14.32 -12.85 -23.58
CA MET A 580 -13.67 -13.75 -24.54
C MET A 580 -14.70 -14.36 -25.51
N GLN A 581 -15.84 -14.81 -25.00
CA GLN A 581 -16.92 -15.37 -25.83
C GLN A 581 -17.54 -14.34 -26.79
N GLU A 582 -17.60 -13.06 -26.41
CA GLU A 582 -18.04 -11.99 -27.32
C GLU A 582 -16.95 -11.62 -28.35
N ALA A 583 -15.67 -11.64 -27.96
CA ALA A 583 -14.53 -11.40 -28.86
C ALA A 583 -14.26 -12.54 -29.87
N LEU A 584 -14.90 -13.70 -29.69
CA LEU A 584 -14.86 -14.83 -30.63
C LEU A 584 -15.89 -14.74 -31.77
N ARG A 585 -16.86 -13.82 -31.68
CA ARG A 585 -17.92 -13.60 -32.67
C ARG A 585 -17.49 -12.68 -33.82
#